data_AF-A0A2P2M3D7-F1
#
_entry.id   AF-A0A2P2M3D7-F1
#
_cell.length_a   1.000
_cell.length_b   1.000
_cell.length_c   1.000
_cell.angle_alpha   90.00
_cell.angle_beta   90.00
_cell.angle_gamma   90.00
#
_symmetry.space_group_name_H-M   'P 1'
#
loop_
_entity.id
_entity.type
_entity.pdbx_description
1 polymer ?
#
loop_
_entity_poly.entity_id
_entity_poly.type
_entity_poly.pdbx_seq_one_letter_code
_entity_poly.pdbx_strand_id
1 'polypeptide(L)'
;MLLRFLSLVSETIPCHRDYKASLPSKNLYLKKRLLSALSELEELKPVVQHKINELNRKHTHQIDRFGYDHPNGSLEWPPVRKKSSVSYDVAKAVRSAA
;
A
#
# COMPACT_ATOMS: atom_id res chain seq x y z
N MET A 1 6.74 3.73 13.38
CA MET A 1 6.16 3.39 14.70
C MET A 1 5.61 4.60 15.47
N LEU A 2 6.08 5.84 15.23
CA LEU A 2 5.63 7.05 15.95
C LEU A 2 4.13 7.35 15.83
N LEU A 3 3.56 7.27 14.62
CA LEU A 3 2.12 7.49 14.41
C LEU A 3 1.23 6.50 15.20
N ARG A 4 1.64 5.23 15.24
CA ARG A 4 0.96 4.19 16.03
C ARG A 4 1.04 4.49 17.52
N PHE A 5 2.19 4.96 17.99
CA PHE A 5 2.38 5.37 19.39
C PHE A 5 1.51 6.57 19.76
N LEU A 6 1.41 7.59 18.90
CA LEU A 6 0.55 8.75 19.08
C LEU A 6 -0.91 8.34 19.29
N SER A 7 -1.47 7.61 18.32
CA SER A 7 -2.86 7.15 18.40
C SER A 7 -3.12 6.34 19.67
N LEU A 8 -2.18 5.47 20.04
CA LEU A 8 -2.28 4.68 21.27
C LEU A 8 -2.34 5.56 22.53
N VAL A 9 -1.48 6.57 22.64
CA VAL A 9 -1.36 7.41 23.85
C VAL A 9 -2.44 8.49 23.93
N SER A 10 -2.91 9.03 22.80
CA SER A 10 -3.93 10.07 22.79
C SER A 10 -5.36 9.54 22.79
N GLU A 11 -5.61 8.39 22.15
CA GLU A 11 -6.96 7.86 21.95
C GLU A 11 -7.19 6.59 22.76
N THR A 12 -6.35 5.57 22.56
CA THR A 12 -6.64 4.22 23.10
C THR A 12 -6.40 4.12 24.61
N ILE A 13 -5.22 4.52 25.09
CA ILE A 13 -4.80 4.41 26.49
C ILE A 13 -5.70 5.24 27.42
N PRO A 14 -6.05 6.51 27.10
CA PRO A 14 -6.90 7.32 27.97
C PRO A 14 -8.32 6.77 28.17
N CYS A 15 -8.81 5.96 27.24
CA CYS A 15 -10.13 5.32 27.35
C CYS A 15 -10.15 4.13 28.35
N HIS A 16 -8.99 3.65 28.79
CA HIS A 16 -8.90 2.48 29.66
C HIS A 16 -9.19 2.81 31.13
N ARG A 17 -9.88 1.91 31.85
CA ARG A 17 -10.18 2.08 33.28
C ARG A 17 -8.91 2.18 34.13
N ASP A 18 -7.93 1.32 33.85
CA ASP A 18 -6.68 1.27 34.61
C ASP A 18 -5.82 2.52 34.39
N TYR A 19 -6.00 3.21 33.26
CA TYR A 19 -5.30 4.48 33.03
C TYR A 19 -5.82 5.58 33.96
N LYS A 20 -7.13 5.61 34.24
CA LYS A 20 -7.72 6.53 35.21
C LYS A 20 -7.30 6.22 36.66
N ALA A 21 -7.07 4.95 36.96
CA ALA A 21 -6.57 4.50 38.27
C ALA A 21 -5.02 4.55 38.38
N SER A 22 -4.32 4.86 37.28
CA SER A 22 -2.85 4.88 37.22
C SER A 22 -2.26 6.09 37.95
N LEU A 23 -1.03 5.92 38.42
CA LEU A 23 -0.26 6.97 39.08
C LEU A 23 -0.04 8.18 38.13
N PRO A 24 -0.31 9.42 38.56
CA PRO A 24 -0.16 10.61 37.72
C PRO A 24 1.24 10.79 37.11
N SER A 25 2.30 10.32 37.78
CA SER A 25 3.67 10.39 37.27
C SER A 25 3.89 9.55 36.00
N LYS A 26 3.27 8.37 35.89
CA LYS A 26 3.30 7.55 34.67
C LYS A 26 2.58 8.25 33.52
N ASN A 27 1.46 8.90 33.81
CA ASN A 27 0.69 9.64 32.82
C ASN A 27 1.46 10.88 32.33
N LEU A 28 2.15 11.60 33.23
CA LEU A 28 3.04 12.70 32.88
C LEU A 28 4.22 12.23 32.01
N TYR A 29 4.81 11.08 32.33
CA TYR A 29 5.88 10.49 31.52
C TYR A 29 5.40 10.20 30.09
N LEU A 30 4.22 9.58 29.93
CA LEU A 30 3.63 9.32 28.62
C LEU A 30 3.39 10.61 27.83
N LYS A 31 2.88 11.66 28.48
CA LYS A 31 2.69 12.98 27.85
C LYS A 31 4.01 13.61 27.40
N LYS A 32 5.08 13.52 28.19
CA LYS A 32 6.40 14.00 27.78
C LYS A 32 6.92 13.26 26.55
N ARG A 33 6.80 11.93 26.53
CA ARG A 33 7.16 11.13 25.36
C ARG A 33 6.30 11.42 24.13
N LEU A 34 5.02 11.76 24.33
CA LEU A 34 4.13 12.18 23.25
C LEU A 34 4.66 13.44 22.55
N LEU A 35 5.10 14.43 23.33
CA LEU A 35 5.69 15.66 22.79
C LEU A 35 6.97 15.38 22.01
N SER A 36 7.88 14.56 22.55
CA SER A 36 9.09 14.15 21.82
C SER A 36 8.76 13.44 20.50
N ALA A 37 7.77 12.53 20.51
CA ALA A 37 7.35 11.82 19.30
C ALA A 37 6.73 12.75 18.24
N LEU A 38 6.06 13.84 18.66
CA LEU A 38 5.57 14.87 17.74
C LEU A 38 6.72 15.63 17.10
N SER A 39 7.72 16.06 17.89
CA SER A 39 8.91 16.72 17.35
C SER A 39 9.66 15.84 16.35
N GLU A 40 9.88 14.56 16.68
CA GLU A 40 10.48 13.60 15.74
C GLU A 40 9.70 13.48 14.42
N LEU A 41 8.37 13.55 14.48
CA LEU A 41 7.51 13.51 13.30
C LEU A 41 7.61 14.77 12.44
N GLU A 42 7.70 15.94 13.06
CA GLU A 42 7.90 17.21 12.37
C GLU A 42 9.24 17.21 11.62
N GLU A 43 10.30 16.72 12.26
CA GLU A 43 11.62 16.57 11.64
C GLU A 43 11.63 15.56 10.48
N LEU A 44 10.87 14.47 10.60
CA LEU A 44 10.80 13.44 9.55
C LEU A 44 9.95 13.86 8.34
N LYS A 45 9.01 14.79 8.49
CA LYS A 45 8.10 15.23 7.43
C LYS A 45 8.82 15.61 6.12
N PRO A 46 9.84 16.50 6.10
CA PRO A 46 10.54 16.85 4.86
C PRO A 46 11.27 15.65 4.24
N VAL A 47 11.86 14.78 5.05
CA VAL A 47 12.58 13.59 4.57
C VAL A 47 11.63 12.62 3.88
N VAL A 48 10.46 12.39 4.47
CA VAL A 48 9.40 11.56 3.88
C VAL A 48 8.88 12.18 2.59
N GLN A 49 8.61 13.49 2.59
CA GLN A 49 8.15 14.19 1.39
C GLN A 49 9.15 14.08 0.23
N HIS A 50 10.44 14.28 0.51
CA HIS A 50 11.50 14.12 -0.48
C HIS A 50 11.53 12.69 -1.04
N LYS A 51 11.41 11.67 -0.18
CA LYS A 51 11.40 10.27 -0.62
C LYS A 51 10.19 9.95 -1.51
N ILE A 52 9.02 10.50 -1.17
CA ILE A 52 7.79 10.38 -1.98
C ILE A 52 8.02 11.02 -3.35
N ASN A 53 8.55 12.24 -3.40
CA ASN A 53 8.82 12.94 -4.65
C ASN A 53 9.79 12.15 -5.55
N GLU A 54 10.87 11.61 -4.97
CA GLU A 54 11.82 10.76 -5.67
C GLU A 54 11.19 9.47 -6.22
N LEU A 55 10.33 8.82 -5.44
CA LEU A 55 9.60 7.65 -5.91
C LEU A 55 8.65 8.01 -7.05
N ASN A 56 7.84 9.06 -6.91
CA ASN A 56 6.91 9.50 -7.96
C ASN A 56 7.64 9.81 -9.25
N ARG A 57 8.78 10.52 -9.17
CA ARG A 57 9.61 10.84 -10.33
C ARG A 57 10.13 9.57 -11.04
N LYS A 58 10.55 8.55 -10.30
CA LYS A 58 10.94 7.24 -10.88
C LYS A 58 9.76 6.49 -11.52
N HIS A 59 8.55 6.61 -10.98
CA HIS A 59 7.36 6.00 -11.57
C HIS A 59 6.94 6.73 -12.85
N THR A 60 6.95 8.07 -12.86
CA THR A 60 6.67 8.87 -14.05
C THR A 60 7.67 8.59 -15.17
N HIS A 61 8.98 8.53 -14.87
CA HIS A 61 9.99 8.21 -15.88
C HIS A 61 9.89 6.76 -16.42
N GLN A 62 9.35 5.82 -15.65
CA GLN A 62 9.04 4.48 -16.16
C GLN A 62 7.83 4.52 -17.10
N ILE A 63 6.77 5.24 -16.74
CA ILE A 63 5.59 5.41 -17.60
C ILE A 63 5.96 6.13 -18.91
N ASP A 64 6.77 7.18 -18.86
CA ASP A 64 7.26 7.88 -20.06
C ASP A 64 8.10 6.94 -20.93
N ARG A 65 9.01 6.14 -20.36
CA ARG A 65 9.81 5.17 -21.11
C ARG A 65 8.97 4.08 -21.80
N PHE A 66 7.86 3.67 -21.20
CA PHE A 66 6.90 2.73 -21.83
C PHE A 66 5.86 3.45 -22.70
N GLY A 67 5.75 4.77 -22.61
CA GLY A 67 4.73 5.58 -23.29
C GLY A 67 5.13 6.08 -24.68
N TYR A 68 6.41 6.02 -25.05
CA TYR A 68 6.89 6.49 -26.37
C TYR A 68 7.06 5.39 -27.43
N ASP A 69 6.87 4.12 -27.08
CA ASP A 69 6.98 2.98 -28.03
C ASP A 69 5.63 2.33 -28.38
N HIS A 70 4.48 3.00 -28.16
CA HIS A 70 3.19 2.52 -28.65
C HIS A 70 2.41 3.64 -29.35
N PRO A 71 2.41 3.69 -30.70
CA PRO A 71 1.39 4.42 -31.41
C PRO A 71 0.11 3.59 -31.37
N ASN A 72 -0.92 4.17 -30.74
CA ASN A 72 -2.30 3.70 -30.66
C ASN A 72 -2.62 2.51 -29.74
N GLY A 73 -3.45 2.81 -28.73
CA GLY A 73 -4.59 1.96 -28.42
C GLY A 73 -4.65 1.42 -26.99
N SER A 74 -5.56 2.03 -26.22
CA SER A 74 -6.34 1.41 -25.15
C SER A 74 -5.65 1.07 -23.83
N LEU A 75 -6.19 1.68 -22.77
CA LEU A 75 -6.05 1.30 -21.37
C LEU A 75 -6.34 -0.21 -21.18
N GLU A 76 -5.33 -1.04 -20.95
CA GLU A 76 -5.50 -2.32 -20.24
C GLU A 76 -4.18 -2.77 -19.61
N TRP A 77 -4.04 -2.61 -18.30
CA TRP A 77 -3.02 -3.30 -17.50
C TRP A 77 -3.45 -4.75 -17.23
N PRO A 78 -2.50 -5.66 -16.97
CA PRO A 78 -1.67 -6.39 -17.93
C PRO A 78 -2.36 -7.67 -18.47
N PRO A 79 -1.90 -8.25 -19.60
CA PRO A 79 -2.50 -9.45 -20.16
C PRO A 79 -2.16 -10.66 -19.28
N VAL A 80 -3.19 -11.17 -18.59
CA VAL A 80 -3.19 -12.52 -18.03
C VAL A 80 -2.86 -13.48 -19.18
N ARG A 81 -1.73 -14.19 -19.05
CA ARG A 81 -1.26 -15.17 -20.03
C ARG A 81 -2.25 -16.33 -20.12
N LYS A 82 -3.27 -16.19 -20.97
CA LYS A 82 -4.13 -17.31 -21.37
C LYS A 82 -3.43 -18.03 -22.53
N LYS A 83 -2.78 -19.15 -22.20
CA LYS A 83 -2.35 -20.13 -23.20
C LYS A 83 -3.61 -20.74 -23.81
N SER A 84 -3.93 -20.36 -25.03
CA SER A 84 -4.92 -21.03 -25.87
C SER A 84 -4.23 -22.07 -26.74
N SER A 85 -4.66 -23.32 -26.61
CA SER A 85 -4.71 -24.35 -27.65
C SER A 85 -5.12 -25.65 -26.91
N VAL A 86 -6.17 -26.39 -27.25
CA VAL A 86 -6.55 -26.82 -28.60
C VAL A 86 -8.07 -27.04 -28.65
N SER A 87 -8.70 -26.47 -29.67
CA SER A 87 -10.05 -26.82 -30.10
C SER A 87 -9.95 -27.99 -31.09
N TYR A 88 -10.60 -29.11 -30.81
CA TYR A 88 -10.93 -30.10 -31.83
C TYR A 88 -12.45 -30.11 -31.99
N ASP A 89 -12.91 -29.41 -33.03
CA ASP A 89 -14.15 -29.75 -33.69
C ASP A 89 -13.77 -30.14 -35.11
N VAL A 90 -14.26 -31.30 -35.57
CA VAL A 90 -14.83 -31.51 -36.92
C VAL A 90 -15.12 -33.02 -37.13
N ALA A 91 -16.43 -33.28 -37.11
CA ALA A 91 -17.22 -34.14 -38.00
C ALA A 91 -16.84 -35.63 -38.26
N LYS A 92 -17.70 -36.49 -37.71
CA LYS A 92 -18.59 -37.45 -38.41
C LYS A 92 -18.03 -38.24 -39.61
N ALA A 93 -17.93 -39.57 -39.45
CA ALA A 93 -18.07 -40.54 -40.53
C ALA A 93 -18.87 -41.76 -40.03
N VAL A 94 -19.61 -42.36 -40.95
CA VAL A 94 -20.77 -43.25 -40.81
C VAL A 94 -20.37 -44.73 -41.06
N ARG A 95 -21.18 -45.66 -40.53
CA ARG A 95 -21.54 -47.05 -40.96
C ARG A 95 -20.99 -48.29 -40.20
N SER A 96 -21.95 -48.96 -39.56
CA SER A 96 -22.37 -50.39 -39.60
C SER A 96 -21.48 -51.59 -39.22
N ALA A 97 -22.16 -52.47 -38.46
CA ALA A 97 -22.20 -53.95 -38.48
C ALA A 97 -21.22 -54.76 -37.62
N ALA A 98 -21.75 -55.44 -36.60
CA ALA A 98 -21.94 -56.90 -36.57
C ALA A 98 -22.92 -57.25 -35.44
#